data_AF-A0A972V0W6-F1
#
_entry.id   AF-A0A972V0W6-F1
#
_cell.length_a   1.000
_cell.length_b   1.000
_cell.length_c   1.000
_cell.angle_alpha   90.00
_cell.angle_beta   90.00
_cell.angle_gamma   90.00
#
_symmetry.space_group_name_H-M   'P 1'
#
loop_
_entity.id
_entity.type
_entity.pdbx_description
1 polymer ?
#
loop_
_entity_poly.entity_id
_entity_poly.type
_entity_poly.pdbx_seq_one_letter_code
_entity_poly.pdbx_strand_id
1 'polypeptide(L)'
;MRLKKLVILILIFLISGCGWVGKYRVVSSSDGFKIGLPTEKLQVGERFTYKVEWLGMDVGIATLSVTEITERNGRQVYKIVAIVRTAPILSKLYKV
;
A
#
# COMPACT_ATOMS: atom_id res chain seq x y z
N MET A 1 15.71 50.01 4.98
CA MET A 1 15.09 49.51 3.74
C MET A 1 15.80 48.32 3.08
N ARG A 2 17.12 48.12 3.26
CA ARG A 2 17.87 47.02 2.57
C ARG A 2 17.59 45.61 3.13
N LEU A 3 17.38 45.47 4.43
CA LEU A 3 17.13 44.16 5.07
C LEU A 3 15.77 43.54 4.71
N LYS A 4 14.70 44.35 4.69
CA LYS A 4 13.37 43.87 4.27
C LYS A 4 13.35 43.36 2.83
N LYS A 5 14.09 44.03 1.94
CA LYS A 5 14.24 43.61 0.54
C LYS A 5 15.00 42.29 0.42
N LEU A 6 16.00 42.06 1.28
CA LEU A 6 16.77 40.81 1.32
C LEU A 6 15.91 39.62 1.79
N VAL A 7 15.10 39.83 2.82
CA VAL A 7 14.18 38.79 3.35
C VAL A 7 13.13 38.40 2.32
N ILE A 8 12.57 39.37 1.59
CA ILE A 8 11.59 39.10 0.52
C ILE A 8 12.24 38.28 -0.61
N LEU A 9 13.49 38.58 -0.97
CA LEU A 9 14.20 37.87 -2.03
C LEU A 9 14.50 36.41 -1.65
N ILE A 10 14.88 36.15 -0.39
CA ILE A 10 15.09 34.80 0.14
C ILE A 10 13.78 34.01 0.16
N LEU A 11 12.67 34.65 0.55
CA LEU A 11 11.36 34.01 0.57
C LEU A 11 10.93 33.57 -0.83
N ILE A 12 11.11 34.43 -1.84
CA ILE A 12 10.79 34.11 -3.24
C ILE A 12 11.62 32.92 -3.72
N PHE A 13 12.91 32.86 -3.38
CA PHE A 13 13.80 31.78 -3.79
C PHE A 13 13.41 30.43 -3.18
N LEU A 14 12.95 30.42 -1.92
CA LEU A 14 12.50 29.21 -1.24
C LEU A 14 11.17 28.67 -1.79
N ILE A 15 10.26 29.53 -2.23
CA ILE A 15 8.96 29.12 -2.80
C ILE A 15 9.12 28.65 -4.27
N SER A 16 10.14 29.14 -4.97
CA SER A 16 10.45 28.76 -6.35
C SER A 16 11.09 27.37 -6.49
N GLY A 17 11.39 26.70 -5.37
CA GLY A 17 12.08 25.41 -5.31
C GLY A 17 11.26 24.18 -5.71
N CYS A 18 10.08 24.33 -6.32
CA CYS A 18 9.30 23.20 -6.84
C CYS A 18 9.55 23.00 -8.34
N GLY A 19 10.70 22.44 -8.69
CA GLY A 19 11.04 22.19 -10.10
C GLY A 19 11.75 20.88 -10.39
N TRP A 20 12.13 20.09 -9.39
CA TRP A 20 12.65 18.75 -9.65
C TRP A 20 11.48 17.77 -9.78
N VAL A 21 10.87 17.75 -10.96
CA VAL A 21 10.05 16.61 -11.40
C VAL A 21 11.01 15.44 -11.52
N GLY A 22 11.23 14.73 -10.42
CA GLY A 22 11.90 13.45 -10.45
C GLY A 22 11.14 12.58 -11.43
N LYS A 23 11.80 12.12 -12.49
CA LYS A 23 11.26 11.05 -13.34
C LYS A 23 11.11 9.82 -12.44
N TYR A 24 9.94 9.66 -11.84
CA TYR A 24 9.58 8.44 -11.16
C TYR A 24 9.41 7.38 -12.25
N ARG A 25 10.37 6.45 -12.33
CA ARG A 25 10.18 5.25 -13.12
C ARG A 25 9.16 4.42 -12.35
N VAL A 26 7.92 4.38 -12.83
CA VAL A 26 6.98 3.35 -12.41
C VAL A 26 7.57 2.02 -12.88
N VAL A 27 8.25 1.31 -11.98
CA VAL A 27 8.58 -0.09 -12.19
C VAL A 27 7.26 -0.85 -12.10
N SER A 28 6.53 -0.88 -13.21
CA SER A 28 5.31 -1.68 -13.40
C SER A 28 5.62 -3.07 -13.95
N SER A 29 6.86 -3.54 -13.76
CA SER A 29 7.20 -4.94 -13.99
C SER A 29 6.96 -5.72 -12.71
N SER A 30 5.70 -5.88 -12.32
CA SER A 30 5.35 -7.17 -11.74
C SER A 30 5.40 -8.14 -12.90
N ASP A 31 6.53 -8.83 -13.09
CA ASP A 31 6.54 -10.07 -13.87
C ASP A 31 5.34 -10.86 -13.37
N GLY A 32 4.32 -10.97 -14.22
CA GLY A 32 2.94 -11.20 -13.79
C GLY A 32 2.90 -12.25 -12.70
N PHE A 33 2.30 -11.92 -11.55
CA PHE A 33 2.14 -12.85 -10.44
C PHE A 33 1.45 -14.10 -10.98
N LYS A 34 2.25 -15.11 -11.37
CA LYS A 34 1.76 -16.38 -11.86
C LYS A 34 1.26 -17.08 -10.63
N ILE A 35 -0.06 -17.00 -10.42
CA ILE A 35 -0.75 -17.84 -9.44
C ILE A 35 -0.49 -19.28 -9.89
N GLY A 36 0.55 -19.90 -9.33
CA GLY A 36 0.79 -21.32 -9.47
C GLY A 36 -0.38 -22.07 -8.84
N LEU A 37 -0.59 -23.33 -9.27
CA LEU A 37 -1.49 -24.21 -8.52
C LEU A 37 -1.01 -24.22 -7.07
N PRO A 38 -1.87 -23.91 -6.09
CA PRO A 38 -1.48 -23.96 -4.69
C PRO A 38 -1.00 -25.38 -4.41
N THR A 39 0.29 -25.51 -4.09
CA THR A 39 0.92 -26.82 -3.83
C THR A 39 0.32 -27.47 -2.57
N GLU A 40 -0.26 -26.66 -1.68
CA GLU A 40 -0.89 -27.11 -0.44
C GLU A 40 -2.33 -26.59 -0.33
N LYS A 41 -3.22 -27.43 0.21
CA LYS A 41 -4.61 -27.05 0.52
C LYS A 41 -4.60 -26.08 1.71
N LEU A 42 -5.34 -24.99 1.58
CA LEU A 42 -5.54 -24.05 2.67
C LEU A 42 -6.23 -24.74 3.85
N GLN A 43 -5.73 -24.49 5.07
CA GLN A 43 -6.28 -25.06 6.29
C GLN A 43 -7.13 -24.02 7.03
N VAL A 44 -8.20 -24.48 7.68
CA VAL A 44 -9.01 -23.63 8.55
C VAL A 44 -8.14 -23.13 9.69
N GLY A 45 -8.17 -21.82 9.95
CA GLY A 45 -7.33 -21.15 10.93
C GLY A 45 -6.04 -20.55 10.36
N GLU A 46 -5.69 -20.84 9.09
CA GLU A 46 -4.56 -20.18 8.45
C GLU A 46 -4.75 -18.67 8.34
N ARG A 47 -3.65 -17.95 8.57
CA ARG A 47 -3.60 -16.50 8.55
C ARG A 47 -2.37 -16.04 7.78
N PHE A 48 -2.60 -15.28 6.73
CA PHE A 48 -1.55 -14.67 5.91
C PHE A 48 -1.54 -13.18 6.16
N THR A 49 -0.41 -12.64 6.58
CA THR A 49 -0.24 -11.21 6.85
C THR A 49 0.78 -10.64 5.89
N TYR A 50 0.39 -9.60 5.16
CA TYR A 50 1.19 -8.95 4.14
C TYR A 50 1.41 -7.49 4.51
N LYS A 51 2.65 -7.03 4.32
CA LYS A 51 2.98 -5.61 4.35
C LYS A 51 2.54 -5.00 3.03
N VAL A 52 1.87 -3.85 3.10
CA VAL A 52 1.46 -3.09 1.93
C VAL A 52 2.43 -1.93 1.78
N GLU A 53 3.11 -1.86 0.64
CA GLU A 53 4.09 -0.81 0.35
C GLU A 53 3.67 0.01 -0.87
N TRP A 54 3.86 1.31 -0.78
CA TRP A 54 3.64 2.24 -1.89
C TRP A 54 4.81 3.21 -1.98
N LEU A 55 5.47 3.27 -3.15
CA LEU A 55 6.66 4.10 -3.38
C LEU A 55 7.76 3.92 -2.30
N GLY A 56 7.95 2.69 -1.83
CA GLY A 56 8.94 2.36 -0.78
C GLY A 56 8.52 2.75 0.64
N MET A 57 7.31 3.26 0.82
CA MET A 57 6.73 3.57 2.14
C MET A 57 5.82 2.43 2.59
N ASP A 58 5.93 2.06 3.87
CA ASP A 58 4.95 1.18 4.52
C ASP A 58 3.63 1.94 4.67
N VAL A 59 2.62 1.49 3.94
CA VAL A 59 1.30 2.12 3.94
C VAL A 59 0.26 1.35 4.73
N GLY A 60 0.57 0.14 5.20
CA GLY A 60 -0.36 -0.65 5.99
C GLY A 60 -0.12 -2.15 5.95
N ILE A 61 -1.09 -2.87 6.49
CA ILE A 61 -1.06 -4.32 6.63
C ILE A 61 -2.37 -4.88 6.10
N ALA A 62 -2.26 -5.90 5.26
CA ALA A 62 -3.38 -6.74 4.83
C ALA A 62 -3.28 -8.10 5.53
N THR A 63 -4.39 -8.58 6.08
CA THR A 63 -4.50 -9.92 6.65
C THR A 63 -5.59 -10.69 5.91
N LEU A 64 -5.25 -11.89 5.44
CA LEU A 64 -6.21 -12.89 4.96
C LEU A 64 -6.33 -13.99 6.00
N SER A 65 -7.56 -14.41 6.31
CA SER A 65 -7.84 -15.49 7.25
C SER A 65 -8.81 -16.50 6.65
N VAL A 66 -8.44 -17.78 6.69
CA VAL A 66 -9.31 -18.89 6.27
C VAL A 66 -10.15 -19.28 7.47
N THR A 67 -11.39 -18.80 7.50
CA THR A 67 -12.25 -18.95 8.69
C THR A 67 -13.01 -20.28 8.71
N GLU A 68 -13.35 -20.82 7.54
CA GLU A 68 -14.23 -21.99 7.43
C GLU A 68 -14.10 -22.63 6.05
N ILE A 69 -14.39 -23.93 5.96
CA ILE A 69 -14.67 -24.63 4.70
C ILE A 69 -16.16 -24.99 4.74
N THR A 70 -16.94 -24.46 3.80
CA THR A 70 -18.39 -24.66 3.74
C THR A 70 -18.81 -25.21 2.37
N GLU A 71 -20.07 -25.57 2.20
CA GLU A 71 -20.60 -26.07 0.94
C GLU A 71 -21.51 -25.04 0.28
N ARG A 72 -21.27 -24.75 -1.00
CA ARG A 72 -22.16 -23.96 -1.85
C ARG A 72 -22.42 -24.70 -3.14
N ASN A 73 -23.69 -24.91 -3.47
CA ASN A 73 -24.13 -25.55 -4.71
C ASN A 73 -23.45 -26.91 -4.96
N GLY A 74 -23.36 -27.77 -3.94
CA GLY A 74 -22.73 -29.09 -4.07
C GLY A 74 -21.20 -29.07 -4.11
N ARG A 75 -20.55 -27.93 -3.81
CA ARG A 75 -19.10 -27.76 -3.90
C ARG A 75 -18.53 -27.19 -2.60
N GLN A 76 -17.42 -27.76 -2.15
CA GLN A 76 -16.66 -27.19 -1.03
C GLN A 76 -16.02 -25.86 -1.44
N VAL A 77 -16.17 -24.85 -0.60
CA VAL A 77 -15.63 -23.51 -0.79
C VAL A 77 -15.01 -23.00 0.52
N TYR A 78 -13.92 -22.25 0.40
CA TYR A 78 -13.29 -21.59 1.54
C TYR A 78 -13.99 -20.26 1.84
N LYS A 79 -14.24 -20.01 3.12
CA LYS A 79 -14.67 -18.70 3.62
C LYS A 79 -13.45 -17.91 4.07
N ILE A 80 -13.03 -16.97 3.23
CA ILE A 80 -11.86 -16.13 3.47
C ILE A 80 -12.31 -14.75 3.93
N VAL A 81 -11.75 -14.27 5.04
CA VAL A 81 -11.94 -12.91 5.54
C VAL A 81 -10.67 -12.11 5.30
N ALA A 82 -10.80 -10.99 4.61
CA ALA A 82 -9.71 -10.05 4.36
C ALA A 82 -9.89 -8.80 5.21
N ILE A 83 -8.85 -8.39 5.94
CA ILE A 83 -8.82 -7.16 6.74
C ILE A 83 -7.62 -6.35 6.29
N VAL A 84 -7.86 -5.10 5.89
CA VAL A 84 -6.81 -4.15 5.51
C VAL A 84 -6.80 -3.02 6.54
N ARG A 85 -5.61 -2.62 6.97
CA ARG A 85 -5.41 -1.50 7.90
C ARG A 85 -4.30 -0.60 7.38
N THR A 86 -4.61 0.68 7.23
CA THR A 86 -3.62 1.70 6.86
C THR A 86 -2.68 2.00 8.04
N ALA A 87 -1.42 2.32 7.73
CA ALA A 87 -0.48 2.81 8.71
C ALA A 87 -1.01 4.09 9.40
N PRO A 88 -0.84 4.26 10.73
CA PRO A 88 -1.40 5.40 11.47
C PRO A 88 -0.99 6.77 10.91
N ILE A 89 0.24 6.89 10.42
CA ILE A 89 0.78 8.14 9.83
C ILE A 89 0.04 8.51 8.53
N LEU A 90 -0.34 7.51 7.75
CA LEU A 90 -1.01 7.69 6.46
C LEU A 90 -2.54 7.65 6.55
N SER A 91 -3.09 7.16 7.67
CA SER A 91 -4.54 7.10 7.93
C SER A 91 -5.26 8.45 7.81
N LYS A 92 -4.53 9.56 8.01
CA LYS A 92 -5.07 10.93 7.87
C LYS A 92 -5.13 11.41 6.43
N LEU A 93 -4.27 10.89 5.55
CA LEU A 93 -4.17 11.30 4.15
C LEU A 93 -4.95 10.35 3.23
N TYR A 94 -4.97 9.06 3.56
CA TYR A 94 -5.65 8.01 2.79
C TYR A 94 -6.40 7.10 3.76
N LYS A 95 -7.71 7.32 3.89
CA LYS A 95 -8.60 6.42 4.63
C LYS A 95 -8.91 5.22 3.74
N VAL A 96 -8.75 4.01 4.30
CA VAL A 96 -9.08 2.73 3.67
C VAL A 96 -10.22 2.10 4.45
#